data_AF-A0A9P6CNF8-F1
#
_entry.id   AF-A0A9P6CNF8-F1
#
_cell.length_a   1.000
_cell.length_b   1.000
_cell.length_c   1.000
_cell.angle_alpha   90.00
_cell.angle_beta   90.00
_cell.angle_gamma   90.00
#
_symmetry.space_group_name_H-M   'P 1'
#
loop_
_entity.id
_entity.type
_entity.pdbx_description
1 polymer ?
#
loop_
_entity_poly.entity_id
_entity_poly.type
_entity_poly.pdbx_seq_one_letter_code
_entity_poly.pdbx_strand_id
1 'polypeptide(L)'
;PLRGLGDRPQDYKPTAVDYTEYLRRREDLLKGPKGRAALMHGGIVARIARDVVEPHIVLNGPSSDAVTIGEHKRYTLNDDVLDKNDVDIICGVYYVE
;
A
#
# COMPACT_ATOMS: atom_id res chain seq x y z
N PRO A 1 -5.33 12.91 6.58
CA PRO A 1 -4.40 12.20 5.67
C PRO A 1 -4.55 12.74 4.24
N LEU A 2 -3.45 12.94 3.50
CA LEU A 2 -3.52 13.22 2.08
C LEU A 2 -4.06 11.99 1.35
N ARG A 3 -4.95 12.19 0.38
CA ARG A 3 -5.44 11.12 -0.50
C ARG A 3 -4.36 10.82 -1.55
N GLY A 4 -3.86 9.59 -1.59
CA GLY A 4 -2.76 9.20 -2.46
C GLY A 4 -1.52 10.10 -2.27
N LEU A 5 -1.00 10.63 -3.38
CA LEU A 5 0.09 11.59 -3.43
C LEU A 5 -0.35 13.06 -3.30
N GLY A 6 -1.64 13.31 -3.05
CA GLY A 6 -2.24 14.62 -2.89
C GLY A 6 -2.84 15.19 -4.18
N ASP A 7 -3.37 16.41 -4.07
CA ASP A 7 -3.98 17.14 -5.17
C ASP A 7 -2.94 17.97 -5.93
N ARG A 8 -3.19 18.17 -7.22
CA ARG A 8 -2.32 18.84 -8.20
C ARG A 8 -3.17 19.67 -9.18
N PRO A 9 -2.66 20.80 -9.68
CA PRO A 9 -3.36 21.58 -10.70
C PRO A 9 -3.45 20.82 -12.03
N GLN A 10 -4.42 21.17 -12.87
CA GLN A 10 -4.70 20.53 -14.16
C GLN A 10 -3.50 20.45 -15.12
N ASP A 11 -2.59 21.42 -15.06
CA ASP A 11 -1.40 21.51 -15.90
C ASP A 11 -0.13 20.96 -15.23
N TYR A 12 -0.27 20.31 -14.07
CA TYR A 12 0.84 19.74 -13.32
C TYR A 12 1.60 18.69 -14.14
N LYS A 13 2.92 18.83 -14.16
CA LYS A 13 3.85 17.89 -14.77
C LYS A 13 4.75 17.30 -13.69
N PRO A 14 4.62 15.99 -13.40
CA PRO A 14 5.52 15.33 -12.45
C PRO A 14 6.98 15.51 -12.85
N THR A 15 7.81 15.79 -11.86
CA THR A 15 9.27 15.93 -12.00
C THR A 15 9.99 14.72 -11.43
N ALA A 16 11.32 14.67 -11.61
CA ALA A 16 12.15 13.66 -10.96
C ALA A 16 12.09 13.74 -9.43
N VAL A 17 11.88 14.94 -8.87
CA VAL A 17 11.71 15.14 -7.42
C VAL A 17 10.41 14.50 -6.95
N ASP A 18 9.32 14.68 -7.69
CA ASP A 18 8.03 14.08 -7.35
C ASP A 18 8.08 12.55 -7.40
N TYR A 19 8.77 12.00 -8.40
CA TYR A 19 9.00 10.57 -8.49
C TYR A 19 9.81 10.03 -7.30
N THR A 20 10.85 10.76 -6.87
CA THR A 20 11.65 10.39 -5.70
C THR A 20 10.81 10.41 -4.42
N GLU A 21 9.93 11.39 -4.25
CA GLU A 21 9.01 11.44 -3.11
C GLU A 21 7.96 10.33 -3.15
N TYR A 22 7.44 9.98 -4.33
CA TYR A 22 6.59 8.80 -4.52
C TYR A 22 7.31 7.53 -4.03
N LEU A 23 8.55 7.30 -4.49
CA LEU A 23 9.33 6.13 -4.10
C LEU A 23 9.51 6.07 -2.58
N ARG A 24 9.87 7.20 -1.96
CA ARG A 24 10.04 7.30 -0.50
C ARG A 24 8.75 6.93 0.24
N ARG A 25 7.61 7.54 -0.11
CA ARG A 25 6.32 7.26 0.54
C ARG A 25 5.83 5.84 0.33
N ARG A 26 6.03 5.30 -0.88
CA ARG A 26 5.72 3.91 -1.22
C ARG A 26 6.58 2.95 -0.39
N GLU A 27 7.88 3.22 -0.27
CA GLU A 27 8.77 2.39 0.55
C GLU A 27 8.40 2.43 2.02
N ASP A 28 8.12 3.60 2.59
CA ASP A 28 7.69 3.74 3.98
C ASP A 28 6.43 2.90 4.26
N LEU A 29 5.45 2.95 3.36
CA LEU A 29 4.22 2.16 3.47
C LEU A 29 4.48 0.65 3.36
N LEU A 30 5.25 0.23 2.35
CA LEU A 30 5.49 -1.20 2.06
C LEU A 30 6.46 -1.85 3.06
N LYS A 31 7.42 -1.12 3.61
CA LYS A 31 8.30 -1.64 4.69
C LYS A 31 7.56 -1.75 6.03
N GLY A 32 6.39 -1.11 6.15
CA GLY A 32 5.51 -1.25 7.29
C GLY A 32 4.56 -2.47 7.22
N PRO A 33 3.55 -2.50 8.11
CA PRO A 33 2.54 -3.57 8.18
C PRO A 33 1.80 -3.87 6.87
N LYS A 34 1.69 -2.87 5.99
CA LYS A 34 0.94 -2.98 4.73
C LYS A 34 1.67 -3.75 3.64
N GLY A 35 2.98 -3.94 3.74
CA GLY A 35 3.78 -4.65 2.74
C GLY A 35 3.27 -6.06 2.45
N ARG A 36 2.92 -6.80 3.51
CA ARG A 36 2.41 -8.16 3.39
C ARG A 36 1.06 -8.21 2.66
N ALA A 37 0.13 -7.35 3.07
CA ALA A 37 -1.18 -7.20 2.41
C ALA A 37 -1.02 -6.82 0.93
N ALA A 38 -0.08 -5.92 0.61
CA ALA A 38 0.22 -5.52 -0.76
C ALA A 38 0.75 -6.68 -1.63
N LEU A 39 1.61 -7.54 -1.09
CA LEU A 39 2.06 -8.75 -1.79
C LEU A 39 0.90 -9.72 -2.06
N MET A 40 -0.03 -9.86 -1.12
CA MET A 40 -1.18 -10.76 -1.23
C MET A 40 -2.33 -10.21 -2.08
N HIS A 41 -2.37 -8.89 -2.33
CA HIS A 41 -3.40 -8.23 -3.13
C HIS A 41 -3.43 -8.70 -4.60
N GLY A 42 -2.31 -9.23 -5.12
CA GLY A 42 -2.17 -9.60 -6.53
C GLY A 42 -2.11 -8.40 -7.49
N GLY A 43 -2.16 -8.69 -8.79
CA GLY A 43 -2.20 -7.66 -9.85
C GLY A 43 -0.98 -6.73 -9.87
N ILE A 44 -1.22 -5.45 -10.21
CA ILE A 44 -0.18 -4.42 -10.25
C ILE A 44 0.35 -4.07 -8.86
N VAL A 45 -0.52 -4.09 -7.84
CA VAL A 45 -0.15 -3.79 -6.44
C VAL A 45 0.92 -4.77 -5.96
N ALA A 46 0.70 -6.06 -6.12
CA ALA A 46 1.69 -7.07 -5.74
C ALA A 46 2.97 -7.01 -6.58
N ARG A 47 2.86 -6.61 -7.86
CA ARG A 47 4.04 -6.45 -8.73
C ARG A 47 4.95 -5.33 -8.25
N ILE A 48 4.38 -4.17 -7.91
CA ILE A 48 5.11 -3.04 -7.34
C ILE A 48 5.65 -3.37 -5.96
N ALA A 49 4.87 -4.08 -5.13
CA ALA A 49 5.30 -4.47 -3.79
C ALA A 49 6.59 -5.31 -3.79
N ARG A 50 6.75 -6.21 -4.77
CA ARG A 50 7.95 -7.05 -4.92
C ARG A 50 9.24 -6.27 -5.17
N ASP A 51 9.18 -5.01 -5.57
CA ASP A 51 10.36 -4.15 -5.72
C ASP A 51 10.91 -3.69 -4.37
N VAL A 52 10.12 -3.80 -3.28
CA VAL A 52 10.46 -3.27 -1.95
C VAL A 52 10.49 -4.37 -0.89
N VAL A 53 9.54 -5.30 -0.92
CA VAL A 53 9.42 -6.37 0.07
C VAL A 53 9.64 -7.74 -0.56
N GLU A 54 10.39 -8.58 0.14
CA GLU A 54 10.65 -9.94 -0.31
C GLU A 54 9.41 -10.83 -0.20
N PRO A 55 9.14 -11.72 -1.17
CA PRO A 55 7.96 -12.58 -1.16
C PRO A 55 7.82 -13.44 0.10
N HIS A 56 8.92 -13.81 0.76
CA HIS A 56 8.88 -14.68 1.94
C HIS A 56 8.20 -14.03 3.15
N ILE A 57 8.07 -12.70 3.18
CA ILE A 57 7.39 -11.95 4.27
C ILE A 57 5.92 -12.37 4.45
N VAL A 58 5.28 -12.92 3.41
CA VAL A 58 3.90 -13.45 3.52
C VAL A 58 3.77 -14.61 4.51
N LEU A 59 4.88 -15.29 4.83
CA LEU A 59 4.92 -16.41 5.76
C LEU A 59 4.96 -15.97 7.23
N ASN A 60 5.23 -14.70 7.52
CA ASN A 60 5.29 -14.18 8.89
C ASN A 60 3.91 -14.10 9.57
N GLY A 61 2.83 -14.25 8.80
CA GLY A 61 1.46 -14.06 9.28
C GLY A 61 1.06 -12.58 9.42
N PRO A 62 -0.15 -12.30 9.93
CA PRO A 62 -0.65 -10.94 10.12
C PRO A 62 0.18 -10.13 11.11
N SER A 63 0.28 -8.82 10.86
CA SER A 63 0.99 -7.89 11.74
C SER A 63 0.22 -7.58 13.03
N SER A 64 0.82 -6.79 13.93
CA SER A 64 0.15 -6.24 15.11
C SER A 64 -1.02 -5.30 14.76
N ASP A 65 -1.03 -4.76 13.54
CA ASP A 65 -2.01 -3.79 13.05
C ASP A 65 -3.12 -4.48 12.24
N ALA A 66 -3.11 -5.81 12.21
CA ALA A 66 -4.13 -6.61 11.56
C ALA A 66 -5.51 -6.31 12.16
N VAL A 67 -6.52 -6.33 11.30
CA VAL A 67 -7.91 -6.07 11.67
C VAL A 67 -8.75 -7.31 11.46
N THR A 68 -9.89 -7.38 12.14
CA THR A 68 -10.89 -8.42 11.88
C THR A 68 -11.44 -8.28 10.47
N ILE A 69 -11.19 -9.28 9.63
CA ILE A 69 -11.72 -9.36 8.25
C ILE A 69 -12.93 -10.28 8.14
N GLY A 70 -13.25 -11.01 9.20
CA GLY A 70 -14.42 -11.89 9.24
C GLY A 70 -14.49 -12.73 10.50
N GLU A 71 -15.56 -13.51 10.58
CA GLU A 71 -15.82 -14.42 11.69
C GLU A 71 -16.21 -15.79 11.16
N HIS A 72 -15.74 -16.84 11.83
CA HIS A 72 -16.15 -18.20 11.52
C HIS A 72 -16.38 -19.00 12.81
N LYS A 73 -17.66 -19.29 13.10
CA LYS A 73 -18.10 -19.95 14.35
C LYS A 73 -17.65 -19.14 15.58
N ARG A 74 -16.69 -19.67 16.34
CA ARG A 74 -16.13 -19.04 17.55
C ARG A 74 -14.81 -18.32 17.29
N TYR A 75 -14.37 -18.24 16.04
CA TYR A 75 -13.07 -17.69 15.65
C TYR A 75 -13.25 -16.36 14.94
N THR A 76 -12.39 -15.41 15.29
CA THR A 76 -12.19 -14.16 14.57
C THR A 76 -11.04 -14.35 13.58
N LEU A 77 -11.23 -13.92 12.33
CA LEU A 77 -10.22 -13.97 11.28
C LEU A 77 -9.57 -12.60 11.18
N ASN A 78 -8.27 -12.51 11.48
CA ASN A 78 -7.53 -11.26 11.44
C ASN A 78 -6.52 -11.28 10.31
N ASP A 79 -6.45 -10.19 9.55
CA ASP A 79 -5.50 -10.02 8.45
C ASP A 79 -5.14 -8.53 8.29
N ASP A 80 -4.01 -8.27 7.64
CA ASP A 80 -3.63 -6.92 7.24
C ASP A 80 -4.42 -6.55 5.99
N VAL A 81 -5.02 -5.36 6.00
CA VAL A 81 -5.82 -4.87 4.86
C VAL A 81 -5.21 -3.62 4.26
N LEU A 82 -5.34 -3.49 2.94
CA LEU A 82 -5.09 -2.25 2.23
C LEU A 82 -6.40 -1.49 2.08
N ASP A 83 -6.41 -0.22 2.45
CA ASP A 83 -7.50 0.68 2.06
C ASP A 83 -7.23 1.31 0.67
N LYS A 84 -8.19 2.11 0.18
CA LYS A 84 -8.06 2.78 -1.11
C LYS A 84 -6.85 3.73 -1.16
N ASN A 85 -6.53 4.36 -0.03
CA ASN A 85 -5.43 5.31 0.06
C ASN A 85 -4.07 4.60 0.02
N ASP A 86 -3.96 3.44 0.67
CA ASP A 86 -2.78 2.57 0.59
C ASP A 86 -2.52 2.16 -0.87
N VAL A 87 -3.57 1.71 -1.58
CA VAL A 87 -3.48 1.33 -3.00
C VAL A 87 -3.07 2.52 -3.87
N ASP A 88 -3.62 3.71 -3.60
CA ASP A 88 -3.26 4.94 -4.33
C ASP A 88 -1.80 5.32 -4.13
N ILE A 89 -1.28 5.22 -2.90
CA ILE A 89 0.14 5.48 -2.62
C ILE A 89 1.02 4.46 -3.34
N ILE A 90 0.69 3.16 -3.30
CA ILE A 90 1.48 2.11 -3.97
C ILE A 90 1.52 2.36 -5.49
N CYS A 91 0.38 2.70 -6.08
CA CYS A 91 0.23 2.94 -7.51
C CYS A 91 0.65 4.35 -7.97
N GLY A 92 1.12 5.22 -7.06
CA GLY A 92 1.60 6.56 -7.40
C GLY A 92 0.49 7.52 -7.85
N VAL A 93 -0.73 7.35 -7.36
CA VAL A 93 -1.90 8.15 -7.75
C VAL A 93 -1.86 9.52 -7.06
N TYR A 94 -1.94 10.59 -7.86
CA TYR A 94 -2.30 11.93 -7.42
C TYR A 94 -3.65 12.34 -8.03
N TYR A 95 -4.30 13.33 -7.43
CA TYR A 95 -5.58 13.85 -7.88
C TYR A 95 -5.38 15.19 -8.57
N VAL A 96 -6.24 15.47 -9.55
CA VAL A 96 -6.20 16.71 -10.30
C VAL A 96 -7.45 17.49 -9.98
N GLU A 97 -7.28 18.76 -9.60
CA GLU A 97 -8.37 19.72 -9.44
C GLU A 97 -8.86 20.27 -10.78
#